data_AF-A0A8J6MQL7-F1
#
_entry.id   AF-A0A8J6MQL7-F1
#
_cell.length_a   1.000
_cell.length_b   1.000
_cell.length_c   1.000
_cell.angle_alpha   90.00
_cell.angle_beta   90.00
_cell.angle_gamma   90.00
#
_symmetry.space_group_name_H-M   'P 1'
#
loop_
_entity.id
_entity.type
_entity.pdbx_description
1 polymer ?
#
loop_
_entity_poly.entity_id
_entity_poly.type
_entity_poly.pdbx_seq_one_letter_code
_entity_poly.pdbx_strand_id
1 'polypeptide(L)'
;MIEKMVSFREFLQDRLRPLTENLSHVMHNVDFLSEIVLLLANYQEEGTNLFPVVFITDSKDHLSKHLAAREMIAIGEGPINRDTFTRAFKHCAPLAEDRLWAVYILMEGSTVRYGIFRSESSPLAPTVFEKIRNLREEGSCIIGLTRLGGNFVEIRTSTGLHQYVNVTGTDEDDYHPGRVIRDFVACVSSGAEGPVKPLLSSFYYRVGMDVMHGSHGSLIGILKKGQSIPDILEDGIHLKPSINVSEAIRGIIQSEDRDNYLRLMSYSLLLRKLTWMDGITLLDTEGGILAYNCFIKTSALRPQDAIIGGARRRAFEHMQNNVPGLLAGCLYKSQDGHIEFKGEKSGVAVS
;
A
#
# COMPACT_ATOMS: atom_id res chain seq x y z
N MET A 1 -23.36 -20.67 37.79
CA MET A 1 -23.03 -19.36 37.18
C MET A 1 -22.62 -19.65 35.75
N ILE A 2 -23.32 -19.10 34.75
CA ILE A 2 -22.91 -19.22 33.34
C ILE A 2 -21.95 -18.06 33.09
N GLU A 3 -20.66 -18.35 32.93
CA GLU A 3 -19.68 -17.36 32.50
C GLU A 3 -20.06 -16.88 31.09
N LYS A 4 -20.29 -15.57 30.95
CA LYS A 4 -20.50 -14.94 29.65
C LYS A 4 -19.14 -14.50 29.10
N MET A 5 -18.66 -15.19 28.07
CA MET A 5 -17.51 -14.76 27.29
C MET A 5 -18.00 -13.81 26.19
N VAL A 6 -17.41 -12.62 26.09
CA VAL A 6 -17.65 -11.71 24.96
C VAL A 6 -16.50 -11.87 23.98
N SER A 7 -16.81 -12.13 22.71
CA SER A 7 -15.82 -12.35 21.66
C SER A 7 -15.89 -11.26 20.61
N PHE A 8 -14.75 -10.61 20.32
CA PHE A 8 -14.62 -9.70 19.17
C PHE A 8 -14.97 -10.39 17.85
N ARG A 9 -14.78 -11.72 17.78
CA ARG A 9 -15.07 -12.51 16.58
C ARG A 9 -16.55 -12.42 16.17
N GLU A 10 -17.47 -12.54 17.13
CA GLU A 10 -18.92 -12.50 16.84
C GLU A 10 -19.30 -11.13 16.27
N PHE A 11 -18.81 -10.06 16.90
CA PHE A 11 -18.99 -8.70 16.39
C PHE A 11 -18.42 -8.53 14.98
N LEU A 12 -17.20 -9.02 14.72
CA LEU A 12 -16.58 -8.96 13.40
C LEU A 12 -17.39 -9.72 12.36
N GLN A 13 -17.87 -10.93 12.68
CA GLN A 13 -18.71 -11.74 11.79
C GLN A 13 -19.98 -11.01 11.38
N ASP A 14 -20.67 -10.37 12.33
CA ASP A 14 -21.87 -9.60 12.02
C ASP A 14 -21.59 -8.40 11.12
N ARG A 15 -20.44 -7.74 11.27
CA ARG A 15 -20.02 -6.64 10.39
C ARG A 15 -19.59 -7.10 9.00
N LEU A 16 -19.07 -8.31 8.86
CA LEU A 16 -18.58 -8.85 7.59
C LEU A 16 -19.65 -9.58 6.78
N ARG A 17 -20.76 -10.01 7.40
CA ARG A 17 -21.84 -10.77 6.76
C ARG A 17 -22.37 -10.14 5.46
N PRO A 18 -22.59 -8.81 5.35
CA PRO A 18 -23.07 -8.21 4.11
C PRO A 18 -22.13 -8.43 2.91
N LEU A 19 -20.84 -8.65 3.15
CA LEU A 19 -19.85 -8.88 2.07
C LEU A 19 -20.00 -10.27 1.44
N THR A 20 -20.65 -11.21 2.12
CA THR A 20 -20.79 -12.60 1.67
C THR A 20 -22.17 -12.94 1.14
N GLU A 21 -23.21 -12.17 1.48
CA GLU A 21 -24.62 -12.48 1.19
C GLU A 21 -24.97 -12.54 -0.30
N ASN A 22 -24.27 -11.78 -1.14
CA ASN A 22 -24.52 -11.71 -2.58
C ASN A 22 -23.52 -12.54 -3.40
N LEU A 23 -22.76 -13.42 -2.75
CA LEU A 23 -21.79 -14.30 -3.41
C LEU A 23 -22.40 -15.69 -3.62
N SER A 24 -21.57 -16.67 -4.00
CA SER A 24 -22.04 -18.05 -4.10
C SER A 24 -22.34 -18.66 -2.73
N HIS A 25 -23.20 -19.68 -2.71
CA HIS A 25 -23.61 -20.35 -1.46
C HIS A 25 -22.41 -20.88 -0.64
N VAL A 26 -21.32 -21.32 -1.29
CA VAL A 26 -20.10 -21.78 -0.59
C VAL A 26 -19.39 -20.65 0.15
N MET A 27 -19.61 -19.39 -0.25
CA MET A 27 -19.02 -18.19 0.32
C MET A 27 -19.92 -17.50 1.35
N HIS A 28 -21.17 -17.91 1.53
CA HIS A 28 -22.10 -17.28 2.47
C HIS A 28 -21.70 -17.44 3.95
N ASN A 29 -20.83 -18.41 4.27
CA ASN A 29 -20.37 -18.59 5.64
C ASN A 29 -19.32 -17.53 6.01
N VAL A 30 -19.67 -16.55 6.85
CA VAL A 30 -18.74 -15.50 7.28
C VAL A 30 -17.61 -15.98 8.20
N ASP A 31 -17.68 -17.20 8.74
CA ASP A 31 -16.68 -17.74 9.67
C ASP A 31 -15.27 -17.74 9.07
N PHE A 32 -15.12 -18.21 7.84
CA PHE A 32 -13.81 -18.25 7.17
C PHE A 32 -13.25 -16.84 6.99
N LEU A 33 -14.12 -15.87 6.66
CA LEU A 33 -13.69 -14.51 6.37
C LEU A 33 -13.17 -13.84 7.63
N SER A 34 -13.86 -14.02 8.76
CA SER A 34 -13.39 -13.52 10.05
C SER A 34 -12.03 -14.11 10.46
N GLU A 35 -11.80 -15.41 10.25
CA GLU A 35 -10.52 -16.05 10.53
C GLU A 35 -9.39 -15.50 9.67
N ILE A 36 -9.62 -15.35 8.36
CA ILE A 36 -8.62 -14.83 7.42
C ILE A 36 -8.29 -13.36 7.72
N VAL A 37 -9.28 -12.54 8.06
CA VAL A 37 -9.06 -11.14 8.47
C VAL A 37 -8.17 -11.08 9.72
N LEU A 38 -8.47 -11.89 10.73
CA LEU A 38 -7.69 -11.92 11.98
C LEU A 38 -6.25 -12.45 11.75
N LEU A 39 -6.08 -13.47 10.90
CA LEU A 39 -4.77 -13.98 10.51
C LEU A 39 -3.95 -12.91 9.76
N LEU A 40 -4.55 -12.26 8.77
CA LEU A 40 -3.89 -11.27 7.92
C LEU A 40 -3.47 -10.01 8.69
N ALA A 41 -4.31 -9.53 9.61
CA ALA A 41 -4.11 -8.25 10.29
C ALA A 41 -2.79 -8.16 11.07
N ASN A 42 -2.29 -9.29 11.60
CA ASN A 42 -1.06 -9.37 12.38
C ASN A 42 -0.07 -10.40 11.82
N TYR A 43 -0.16 -10.71 10.52
CA TYR A 43 0.67 -11.78 9.95
C TYR A 43 2.15 -11.41 9.94
N GLN A 44 2.98 -12.31 10.49
CA GLN A 44 4.42 -12.14 10.60
C GLN A 44 5.15 -13.47 10.35
N GLU A 45 6.32 -13.40 9.75
CA GLU A 45 7.27 -14.52 9.62
C GLU A 45 8.63 -14.07 10.13
N GLU A 46 9.24 -14.86 11.02
CA GLU A 46 10.55 -14.56 11.63
C GLU A 46 10.64 -13.13 12.23
N GLY A 47 9.53 -12.63 12.79
CA GLY A 47 9.43 -11.28 13.36
C GLY A 47 9.25 -10.15 12.33
N THR A 48 9.18 -10.47 11.05
CA THR A 48 8.94 -9.52 9.96
C THR A 48 7.46 -9.52 9.59
N ASN A 49 6.84 -8.33 9.59
CA ASN A 49 5.47 -8.17 9.07
C ASN A 49 5.44 -8.47 7.58
N LEU A 50 4.55 -9.36 7.17
CA LEU A 50 4.24 -9.59 5.76
C LEU A 50 2.88 -9.01 5.42
N PHE A 51 2.73 -8.59 4.18
CA PHE A 51 1.54 -7.91 3.68
C PHE A 51 1.04 -8.58 2.39
N PRO A 52 0.74 -9.89 2.42
CA PRO A 52 0.27 -10.58 1.23
C PRO A 52 -1.08 -10.01 0.79
N VAL A 53 -1.27 -9.91 -0.52
CA VAL A 53 -2.60 -9.72 -1.09
C VAL A 53 -3.26 -11.08 -1.24
N VAL A 54 -4.45 -11.24 -0.66
CA VAL A 54 -5.17 -12.51 -0.60
C VAL A 54 -6.47 -12.41 -1.36
N PHE A 55 -6.76 -13.39 -2.21
CA PHE A 55 -8.03 -13.50 -2.91
C PHE A 55 -8.72 -14.81 -2.56
N ILE A 56 -9.99 -14.72 -2.18
CA ILE A 56 -10.85 -15.86 -1.91
C ILE A 56 -11.88 -15.92 -3.04
N THR A 57 -12.09 -17.10 -3.62
CA THR A 57 -13.01 -17.29 -4.74
C THR A 57 -13.57 -18.70 -4.73
N ASP A 58 -14.64 -18.93 -5.48
CA ASP A 58 -15.16 -20.26 -5.79
C ASP A 58 -14.72 -20.78 -7.17
N SER A 59 -14.06 -19.94 -7.98
CA SER A 59 -13.63 -20.31 -9.33
C SER A 59 -12.33 -19.61 -9.74
N LYS A 60 -11.38 -20.40 -10.24
CA LYS A 60 -10.14 -19.87 -10.83
C LYS A 60 -10.39 -18.98 -12.04
N ASP A 61 -11.49 -19.23 -12.76
CA ASP A 61 -11.86 -18.46 -13.94
C ASP A 61 -12.23 -17.03 -13.57
N HIS A 62 -12.81 -16.80 -12.39
CA HIS A 62 -13.09 -15.46 -11.89
C HIS A 62 -11.80 -14.65 -11.71
N LEU A 63 -10.76 -15.24 -11.11
CA LEU A 63 -9.47 -14.57 -10.93
C LEU A 63 -8.79 -14.26 -12.28
N SER A 64 -8.83 -15.23 -13.19
CA SER A 64 -8.22 -15.07 -14.52
C SER A 64 -8.93 -14.01 -15.34
N LYS A 65 -10.28 -14.03 -15.38
CA LYS A 65 -11.12 -13.12 -16.14
C LYS A 65 -11.07 -11.69 -15.62
N HIS A 66 -11.17 -11.50 -14.30
CA HIS A 66 -11.38 -10.17 -13.72
C HIS A 66 -10.11 -9.54 -13.15
N LEU A 67 -9.15 -10.33 -12.69
CA LEU A 67 -7.90 -9.82 -12.11
C LEU A 67 -6.71 -9.98 -13.04
N ALA A 68 -6.89 -10.66 -14.19
CA ALA A 68 -5.83 -11.11 -15.07
C ALA A 68 -4.78 -11.95 -14.32
N ALA A 69 -5.24 -12.83 -13.43
CA ALA A 69 -4.37 -13.80 -12.78
C ALA A 69 -3.69 -14.68 -13.83
N ARG A 70 -2.37 -14.82 -13.74
CA ARG A 70 -1.55 -15.69 -14.59
C ARG A 70 -0.84 -16.72 -13.72
N GLU A 71 -0.43 -17.84 -14.33
CA GLU A 71 0.46 -18.82 -13.69
C GLU A 71 0.00 -19.20 -12.27
N MET A 72 -1.20 -19.77 -12.16
CA MET A 72 -1.70 -20.25 -10.86
C MET A 72 -0.94 -21.51 -10.43
N ILE A 73 -0.27 -21.45 -9.29
CA ILE A 73 0.50 -22.55 -8.69
C ILE A 73 -0.25 -23.03 -7.45
N ALA A 74 -0.74 -24.27 -7.49
CA ALA A 74 -1.37 -24.91 -6.34
C ALA A 74 -0.30 -25.40 -5.35
N ILE A 75 -0.50 -25.09 -4.06
CA ILE A 75 0.46 -25.40 -3.00
C ILE A 75 -0.12 -26.43 -2.02
N GLY A 76 -1.40 -26.34 -1.69
CA GLY A 76 -2.02 -27.30 -0.79
C GLY A 76 -3.53 -27.20 -0.72
N GLU A 77 -4.11 -28.07 0.11
CA GLU A 77 -5.55 -28.17 0.32
C GLU A 77 -5.88 -28.66 1.73
N GLY A 78 -7.15 -28.58 2.11
CA GLY A 78 -7.64 -29.07 3.38
C GLY A 78 -9.10 -28.68 3.66
N PRO A 79 -9.64 -29.08 4.82
CA PRO A 79 -10.98 -28.65 5.24
C PRO A 79 -11.03 -27.14 5.54
N ILE A 80 -12.23 -26.54 5.44
CA ILE A 80 -12.49 -25.14 5.81
C ILE A 80 -12.36 -24.99 7.33
N ASN A 81 -11.15 -24.69 7.82
CA ASN A 81 -10.88 -24.40 9.23
C ASN A 81 -9.63 -23.53 9.40
N ARG A 82 -9.44 -23.04 10.63
CA ARG A 82 -8.33 -22.16 11.00
C ARG A 82 -6.96 -22.77 10.72
N ASP A 83 -6.78 -24.07 10.97
CA ASP A 83 -5.49 -24.74 10.75
C ASP A 83 -5.11 -24.74 9.26
N THR A 84 -6.08 -24.98 8.38
CA THR A 84 -5.85 -24.93 6.93
C THR A 84 -5.52 -23.51 6.47
N PHE A 85 -6.22 -22.48 6.96
CA PHE A 85 -5.88 -21.09 6.63
C PHE A 85 -4.50 -20.69 7.15
N THR A 86 -4.15 -21.11 8.37
CA THR A 86 -2.82 -20.86 8.96
C THR A 86 -1.72 -21.50 8.11
N ARG A 87 -1.91 -22.76 7.66
CA ARG A 87 -0.98 -23.42 6.73
C ARG A 87 -0.91 -22.70 5.38
N ALA A 88 -2.05 -22.25 4.84
CA ALA A 88 -2.09 -21.52 3.59
C ALA A 88 -1.25 -20.24 3.65
N PHE A 89 -1.39 -19.46 4.72
CA PHE A 89 -0.57 -18.27 4.93
C PHE A 89 0.91 -18.64 5.09
N LYS A 90 1.24 -19.64 5.92
CA LYS A 90 2.63 -20.08 6.14
C LYS A 90 3.34 -20.50 4.86
N HIS A 91 2.63 -21.18 3.96
CA HIS A 91 3.22 -21.65 2.72
C HIS A 91 3.22 -20.60 1.60
N CYS A 92 2.24 -19.70 1.57
CA CYS A 92 2.04 -18.79 0.44
C CYS A 92 2.47 -17.34 0.70
N ALA A 93 2.33 -16.83 1.93
CA ALA A 93 2.59 -15.42 2.22
C ALA A 93 4.05 -14.99 1.98
N PRO A 94 5.08 -15.78 2.34
CA PRO A 94 6.47 -15.45 1.99
C PRO A 94 6.73 -15.36 0.48
N LEU A 95 5.97 -16.10 -0.32
CA LEU A 95 6.08 -16.10 -1.78
C LEU A 95 5.39 -14.89 -2.42
N ALA A 96 4.58 -14.14 -1.66
CA ALA A 96 3.75 -13.03 -2.13
C ALA A 96 4.19 -11.66 -1.57
N GLU A 97 5.43 -11.55 -1.09
CA GLU A 97 5.97 -10.33 -0.50
C GLU A 97 6.20 -9.22 -1.54
N ASP A 98 6.60 -9.59 -2.75
CA ASP A 98 6.99 -8.67 -3.83
C ASP A 98 5.80 -8.01 -4.55
N ARG A 99 4.57 -8.32 -4.15
CA ARG A 99 3.28 -7.94 -4.78
C ARG A 99 3.12 -8.38 -6.25
N LEU A 100 4.12 -9.00 -6.86
CA LEU A 100 3.99 -9.65 -8.15
C LEU A 100 3.16 -10.92 -7.98
N TRP A 101 3.34 -11.63 -6.87
CA TRP A 101 2.51 -12.77 -6.52
C TRP A 101 1.42 -12.39 -5.52
N ALA A 102 0.26 -13.02 -5.66
CA ALA A 102 -0.85 -12.91 -4.72
C ALA A 102 -1.29 -14.30 -4.29
N VAL A 103 -1.77 -14.42 -3.05
CA VAL A 103 -2.31 -15.66 -2.50
C VAL A 103 -3.72 -15.85 -3.02
N TYR A 104 -4.08 -17.06 -3.42
CA TYR A 104 -5.47 -17.43 -3.66
C TYR A 104 -5.92 -18.54 -2.71
N ILE A 105 -7.20 -18.48 -2.33
CA ILE A 105 -7.93 -19.51 -1.59
C ILE A 105 -9.18 -19.81 -2.41
N LEU A 106 -9.26 -21.03 -2.94
CA LEU A 106 -10.37 -21.54 -3.72
C LEU A 106 -11.28 -22.37 -2.81
N MET A 107 -12.54 -21.96 -2.69
CA MET A 107 -13.55 -22.62 -1.86
C MET A 107 -14.29 -23.66 -2.69
N GLU A 108 -14.18 -24.94 -2.31
CA GLU A 108 -14.76 -26.08 -3.02
C GLU A 108 -15.56 -26.95 -2.05
N GLY A 109 -16.85 -26.63 -1.89
CA GLY A 109 -17.74 -27.33 -0.97
C GLY A 109 -17.29 -27.21 0.49
N SER A 110 -16.85 -28.33 1.09
CA SER A 110 -16.33 -28.39 2.46
C SER A 110 -14.80 -28.27 2.55
N THR A 111 -14.14 -28.10 1.41
CA THR A 111 -12.68 -28.05 1.30
C THR A 111 -12.22 -26.73 0.70
N VAL A 112 -10.95 -26.41 0.93
CA VAL A 112 -10.27 -25.29 0.30
C VAL A 112 -8.99 -25.77 -0.36
N ARG A 113 -8.68 -25.19 -1.52
CA ARG A 113 -7.39 -25.34 -2.19
C ARG A 113 -6.72 -23.97 -2.23
N TYR A 114 -5.44 -23.89 -1.92
CA TYR A 114 -4.73 -22.63 -1.85
C TYR A 114 -3.42 -22.69 -2.61
N GLY A 115 -2.94 -21.51 -2.96
CA GLY A 115 -1.73 -21.34 -3.74
C GLY A 115 -1.41 -19.89 -3.98
N ILE A 116 -0.60 -19.64 -5.00
CA ILE A 116 -0.25 -18.30 -5.47
C ILE A 116 -0.55 -18.15 -6.95
N PHE A 117 -0.75 -16.92 -7.40
CA PHE A 117 -0.81 -16.59 -8.82
C PHE A 117 -0.02 -15.32 -9.09
N ARG A 118 0.49 -15.23 -10.31
CA ARG A 118 1.24 -14.06 -10.77
C ARG A 118 0.29 -12.99 -11.28
N SER A 119 0.48 -11.78 -10.80
CA SER A 119 -0.20 -10.57 -11.24
C SER A 119 0.51 -9.93 -12.45
N GLU A 120 -0.08 -8.86 -12.99
CA GLU A 120 0.56 -8.07 -14.04
C GLU A 120 1.76 -7.31 -13.47
N SER A 121 2.94 -7.53 -14.05
CA SER A 121 4.21 -6.97 -13.57
C SER A 121 4.42 -5.51 -13.95
N SER A 122 3.56 -4.95 -14.80
CA SER A 122 3.68 -3.56 -15.25
C SER A 122 3.57 -2.56 -14.11
N PRO A 123 4.54 -1.62 -13.98
CA PRO A 123 4.48 -0.54 -13.00
C PRO A 123 3.37 0.46 -13.33
N LEU A 124 2.83 0.40 -14.54
CA LEU A 124 1.79 1.28 -15.06
C LEU A 124 0.40 0.64 -15.12
N ALA A 125 0.32 -0.69 -15.11
CA ALA A 125 -0.97 -1.37 -15.07
C ALA A 125 -1.64 -1.18 -13.69
N PRO A 126 -2.97 -1.31 -13.59
CA PRO A 126 -3.60 -1.49 -12.29
C PRO A 126 -3.13 -2.79 -11.64
N THR A 127 -2.78 -2.73 -10.36
CA THR A 127 -2.56 -3.90 -9.51
C THR A 127 -3.82 -4.76 -9.44
N VAL A 128 -3.67 -6.04 -9.08
CA VAL A 128 -4.82 -6.95 -8.90
C VAL A 128 -5.81 -6.43 -7.85
N PHE A 129 -5.33 -5.71 -6.85
CA PHE A 129 -6.19 -5.12 -5.81
C PHE A 129 -6.90 -3.84 -6.29
N GLU A 130 -6.27 -3.04 -7.15
CA GLU A 130 -6.95 -1.91 -7.81
C GLU A 130 -8.04 -2.40 -8.77
N LYS A 131 -7.81 -3.53 -9.46
CA LYS A 131 -8.83 -4.14 -10.33
C LYS A 131 -10.07 -4.52 -9.54
N ILE A 132 -9.94 -5.22 -8.41
CA ILE A 132 -11.12 -5.57 -7.58
C ILE A 132 -11.78 -4.33 -6.96
N ARG A 133 -11.01 -3.27 -6.62
CA ARG A 133 -11.57 -2.02 -6.11
C ARG A 133 -12.57 -1.37 -7.08
N ASN A 134 -12.31 -1.50 -8.37
CA ASN A 134 -13.13 -0.97 -9.46
C ASN A 134 -14.14 -1.98 -10.04
N LEU A 135 -14.11 -3.24 -9.59
CA LEU A 135 -14.96 -4.30 -10.12
C LEU A 135 -16.39 -4.19 -9.58
N ARG A 136 -17.38 -4.32 -10.45
CA ARG A 136 -18.82 -4.31 -10.15
C ARG A 136 -19.52 -5.36 -11.01
N GLU A 137 -19.22 -6.63 -10.76
CA GLU A 137 -19.69 -7.74 -11.60
C GLU A 137 -20.59 -8.68 -10.78
N GLU A 138 -21.86 -8.74 -11.17
CA GLU A 138 -22.81 -9.71 -10.61
C GLU A 138 -22.45 -11.13 -11.05
N GLY A 139 -22.65 -12.11 -10.17
CA GLY A 139 -22.30 -13.52 -10.42
C GLY A 139 -20.80 -13.83 -10.37
N SER A 140 -19.93 -12.82 -10.39
CA SER A 140 -18.51 -12.99 -10.07
C SER A 140 -18.34 -13.13 -8.57
N CYS A 141 -17.54 -14.10 -8.14
CA CYS A 141 -17.41 -14.46 -6.75
C CYS A 141 -15.95 -14.37 -6.30
N ILE A 142 -15.56 -13.16 -5.89
CA ILE A 142 -14.20 -12.85 -5.45
C ILE A 142 -14.29 -11.96 -4.20
N ILE A 143 -13.53 -12.31 -3.17
CA ILE A 143 -13.22 -11.44 -2.04
C ILE A 143 -11.71 -11.19 -2.05
N GLY A 144 -11.30 -9.93 -2.19
CA GLY A 144 -9.92 -9.50 -2.03
C GLY A 144 -9.71 -8.94 -0.64
N LEU A 145 -8.61 -9.35 -0.01
CA LEU A 145 -8.14 -8.81 1.26
C LEU A 145 -6.70 -8.32 1.11
N THR A 146 -6.41 -7.16 1.67
CA THR A 146 -5.03 -6.67 1.82
C THR A 146 -4.89 -5.94 3.14
N ARG A 147 -3.74 -6.10 3.79
CA ARG A 147 -3.32 -5.21 4.87
C ARG A 147 -2.83 -3.91 4.25
N LEU A 148 -3.28 -2.77 4.75
CA LEU A 148 -2.79 -1.45 4.30
C LEU A 148 -1.59 -1.01 5.15
N GLY A 149 -1.68 -1.12 6.47
CA GLY A 149 -0.62 -0.71 7.39
C GLY A 149 -1.10 -0.89 8.82
N GLY A 150 -0.19 -1.06 9.79
CA GLY A 150 -0.58 -1.41 11.16
C GLY A 150 -1.52 -2.62 11.15
N ASN A 151 -2.62 -2.62 11.89
CA ASN A 151 -3.55 -3.75 11.90
C ASN A 151 -4.83 -3.49 11.09
N PHE A 152 -4.68 -2.72 10.00
CA PHE A 152 -5.75 -2.25 9.15
C PHE A 152 -5.88 -3.11 7.89
N VAL A 153 -7.01 -3.80 7.75
CA VAL A 153 -7.33 -4.69 6.62
C VAL A 153 -8.40 -4.03 5.75
N GLU A 154 -8.12 -3.89 4.45
CA GLU A 154 -9.11 -3.55 3.43
C GLU A 154 -9.68 -4.84 2.84
N ILE A 155 -11.00 -4.93 2.78
CA ILE A 155 -11.75 -6.04 2.21
C ILE A 155 -12.62 -5.51 1.06
N ARG A 156 -12.57 -6.17 -0.08
CA ARG A 156 -13.30 -5.81 -1.31
C ARG A 156 -13.97 -7.05 -1.90
N THR A 157 -15.18 -6.90 -2.41
CA THR A 157 -15.87 -7.95 -3.17
C THR A 157 -15.93 -7.61 -4.65
N SER A 158 -16.08 -8.61 -5.50
CA SER A 158 -16.36 -8.45 -6.94
C SER A 158 -17.67 -7.70 -7.23
N THR A 159 -18.61 -7.73 -6.30
CA THR A 159 -19.88 -6.99 -6.36
C THR A 159 -19.72 -5.50 -6.03
N GLY A 160 -18.54 -5.08 -5.56
CA GLY A 160 -18.23 -3.69 -5.22
C GLY A 160 -18.42 -3.29 -3.77
N LEU A 161 -18.91 -4.22 -2.94
CA LEU A 161 -18.98 -4.00 -1.51
C LEU A 161 -17.56 -3.96 -0.94
N HIS A 162 -17.40 -3.19 0.13
CA HIS A 162 -16.11 -3.05 0.78
C HIS A 162 -16.26 -2.70 2.24
N GLN A 163 -15.26 -3.09 3.02
CA GLN A 163 -15.18 -2.82 4.43
C GLN A 163 -13.71 -2.60 4.80
N TYR A 164 -13.49 -1.70 5.74
CA TYR A 164 -12.20 -1.58 6.41
C TYR A 164 -12.35 -2.09 7.83
N VAL A 165 -11.36 -2.87 8.27
CA VAL A 165 -11.31 -3.43 9.61
C VAL A 165 -9.99 -3.01 10.23
N ASN A 166 -10.08 -2.19 11.28
CA ASN A 166 -8.96 -1.99 12.20
C ASN A 166 -9.15 -2.95 13.39
N VAL A 167 -8.19 -3.85 13.62
CA VAL A 167 -8.24 -4.74 14.79
C VAL A 167 -7.47 -4.19 15.99
N THR A 168 -6.95 -2.96 15.94
CA THR A 168 -6.45 -2.25 17.13
C THR A 168 -7.57 -1.46 17.80
N GLY A 169 -7.55 -1.41 19.13
CA GLY A 169 -8.48 -0.61 19.94
C GLY A 169 -8.00 0.82 20.17
N THR A 170 -7.34 1.44 19.20
CA THR A 170 -6.87 2.84 19.32
C THR A 170 -7.97 3.79 18.86
N ASP A 171 -8.25 4.82 19.66
CA ASP A 171 -9.29 5.86 19.45
C ASP A 171 -9.08 6.76 18.21
N GLU A 172 -8.21 6.39 17.27
CA GLU A 172 -8.00 7.14 16.03
C GLU A 172 -9.09 6.77 15.00
N ASP A 173 -10.34 7.14 15.30
CA ASP A 173 -11.52 6.84 14.48
C ASP A 173 -11.45 7.42 13.05
N ASP A 174 -10.59 8.41 12.81
CA ASP A 174 -10.45 9.12 11.53
C ASP A 174 -9.17 8.75 10.75
N TYR A 175 -8.35 7.84 11.29
CA TYR A 175 -7.09 7.45 10.67
C TYR A 175 -7.30 6.38 9.59
N HIS A 176 -6.92 6.71 8.34
CA HIS A 176 -6.97 5.76 7.23
C HIS A 176 -5.65 5.80 6.44
N PRO A 177 -4.77 4.79 6.55
CA PRO A 177 -3.48 4.74 5.86
C PRO A 177 -3.61 4.98 4.34
N GLY A 178 -4.61 4.35 3.71
CA GLY A 178 -4.89 4.57 2.29
C GLY A 178 -5.24 6.02 1.90
N ARG A 179 -5.78 6.85 2.80
CA ARG A 179 -6.02 8.29 2.55
C ARG A 179 -4.69 9.04 2.54
N VAL A 180 -3.83 8.79 3.53
CA VAL A 180 -2.48 9.36 3.64
C VAL A 180 -1.66 9.11 2.36
N ILE A 181 -1.68 7.89 1.84
CA ILE A 181 -0.98 7.56 0.58
C ILE A 181 -1.60 8.27 -0.62
N ARG A 182 -2.93 8.39 -0.70
CA ARG A 182 -3.57 9.15 -1.80
C ARG A 182 -3.19 10.62 -1.78
N ASP A 183 -3.11 11.24 -0.60
CA ASP A 183 -2.72 12.64 -0.46
C ASP A 183 -1.25 12.85 -0.86
N PHE A 184 -0.36 11.93 -0.46
CA PHE A 184 1.02 11.90 -0.92
C PHE A 184 1.12 11.79 -2.45
N VAL A 185 0.38 10.85 -3.05
CA VAL A 185 0.35 10.62 -4.50
C VAL A 185 -0.18 11.85 -5.23
N ALA A 186 -1.25 12.47 -4.73
CA ALA A 186 -1.81 13.69 -5.30
C ALA A 186 -0.78 14.82 -5.30
N CYS A 187 0.00 14.96 -4.22
CA CYS A 187 1.04 15.98 -4.12
C CYS A 187 2.21 15.74 -5.08
N VAL A 188 2.81 14.55 -5.08
CA VAL A 188 3.97 14.22 -5.93
C VAL A 188 3.65 14.19 -7.43
N SER A 189 2.37 14.03 -7.80
CA SER A 189 1.89 14.08 -9.18
C SER A 189 1.16 15.38 -9.54
N SER A 190 1.16 16.39 -8.66
CA SER A 190 0.36 17.60 -8.84
C SER A 190 0.78 18.43 -10.06
N GLY A 191 2.09 18.46 -10.36
CA GLY A 191 2.68 19.18 -11.49
C GLY A 191 2.71 18.40 -12.80
N ALA A 192 2.35 17.10 -12.80
CA ALA A 192 2.28 16.32 -14.02
C ALA A 192 0.99 16.64 -14.81
N GLU A 193 1.10 16.61 -16.14
CA GLU A 193 0.02 16.98 -17.07
C GLU A 193 -0.32 15.87 -18.06
N GLY A 194 -1.51 15.99 -18.66
CA GLY A 194 -1.97 15.14 -19.75
C GLY A 194 -1.98 13.64 -19.38
N PRO A 195 -1.62 12.74 -20.32
CA PRO A 195 -1.68 11.29 -20.10
C PRO A 195 -0.63 10.76 -19.11
N VAL A 196 0.38 11.57 -18.76
CA VAL A 196 1.44 11.18 -17.81
C VAL A 196 0.91 11.15 -16.39
N LYS A 197 0.05 12.10 -16.01
CA LYS A 197 -0.44 12.27 -14.64
C LYS A 197 -1.04 10.99 -14.03
N PRO A 198 -2.04 10.30 -14.65
CA PRO A 198 -2.61 9.10 -14.05
C PRO A 198 -1.59 7.96 -13.89
N LEU A 199 -0.69 7.81 -14.86
CA LEU A 199 0.36 6.78 -14.85
C LEU A 199 1.41 7.06 -13.76
N LEU A 200 1.76 8.34 -13.57
CA LEU A 200 2.62 8.79 -12.49
C LEU A 200 1.97 8.57 -11.12
N SER A 201 0.68 8.85 -11.00
CA SER A 201 -0.07 8.59 -9.78
C SER A 201 -0.08 7.09 -9.45
N SER A 202 -0.29 6.20 -10.42
CA SER A 202 -0.21 4.74 -10.22
C SER A 202 1.19 4.29 -9.80
N PHE A 203 2.24 4.83 -10.42
CA PHE A 203 3.62 4.55 -10.04
C PHE A 203 3.88 4.93 -8.58
N TYR A 204 3.56 6.17 -8.19
CA TYR A 204 3.81 6.65 -6.83
C TYR A 204 2.88 6.05 -5.78
N TYR A 205 1.68 5.59 -6.17
CA TYR A 205 0.80 4.85 -5.27
C TYR A 205 1.48 3.55 -4.85
N ARG A 206 2.06 2.81 -5.80
CA ARG A 206 2.82 1.59 -5.51
C ARG A 206 4.03 1.88 -4.62
N VAL A 207 4.81 2.91 -4.93
CA VAL A 207 5.94 3.33 -4.09
C VAL A 207 5.47 3.71 -2.67
N GLY A 208 4.36 4.44 -2.54
CA GLY A 208 3.79 4.81 -1.25
C GLY A 208 3.37 3.60 -0.43
N MET A 209 2.74 2.60 -1.07
CA MET A 209 2.42 1.32 -0.43
C MET A 209 3.69 0.54 -0.05
N ASP A 210 4.74 0.55 -0.87
CA ASP A 210 6.03 -0.08 -0.57
C ASP A 210 6.69 0.59 0.66
N VAL A 211 6.65 1.91 0.75
CA VAL A 211 7.11 2.66 1.93
C VAL A 211 6.31 2.25 3.16
N MET A 212 4.97 2.26 3.06
CA MET A 212 4.07 1.89 4.15
C MET A 212 4.31 0.49 4.70
N HIS A 213 4.56 -0.49 3.83
CA HIS A 213 4.79 -1.89 4.22
C HIS A 213 6.26 -2.16 4.63
N GLY A 214 7.19 -1.24 4.36
CA GLY A 214 8.58 -1.39 4.75
C GLY A 214 8.76 -1.43 6.28
N SER A 215 9.74 -2.18 6.76
CA SER A 215 10.11 -2.25 8.18
C SER A 215 10.84 -0.99 8.66
N HIS A 216 11.40 -0.20 7.73
CA HIS A 216 12.14 1.02 8.05
C HIS A 216 11.21 2.22 8.21
N GLY A 217 11.59 3.15 9.08
CA GLY A 217 11.00 4.48 9.10
C GLY A 217 11.49 5.29 7.89
N SER A 218 10.62 6.11 7.32
CA SER A 218 10.90 6.88 6.10
C SER A 218 10.46 8.32 6.26
N LEU A 219 11.21 9.23 5.64
CA LEU A 219 10.86 10.64 5.58
C LEU A 219 11.08 11.14 4.15
N ILE A 220 10.02 11.66 3.52
CA ILE A 220 10.05 12.11 2.13
C ILE A 220 9.59 13.56 2.09
N GLY A 221 10.41 14.43 1.51
CA GLY A 221 10.04 15.81 1.17
C GLY A 221 9.70 15.93 -0.31
N ILE A 222 8.70 16.74 -0.65
CA ILE A 222 8.28 17.01 -2.02
C ILE A 222 8.46 18.51 -2.27
N LEU A 223 9.31 18.87 -3.24
CA LEU A 223 9.53 20.23 -3.71
C LEU A 223 8.62 20.54 -4.91
N LYS A 224 8.32 21.82 -5.15
CA LYS A 224 7.68 22.22 -6.41
C LYS A 224 8.69 22.04 -7.55
N LYS A 225 8.21 21.59 -8.72
CA LYS A 225 9.06 21.42 -9.91
C LYS A 225 9.89 22.68 -10.18
N GLY A 226 11.18 22.48 -10.45
CA GLY A 226 12.10 23.56 -10.83
C GLY A 226 12.63 24.38 -9.66
N GLN A 227 12.16 24.15 -8.43
CA GLN A 227 12.82 24.71 -7.25
C GLN A 227 14.12 23.98 -6.95
N SER A 228 15.14 24.74 -6.56
CA SER A 228 16.38 24.19 -6.03
C SER A 228 16.14 23.54 -4.67
N ILE A 229 16.96 22.53 -4.34
CA ILE A 229 16.99 21.97 -2.99
C ILE A 229 17.34 23.12 -2.02
N PRO A 230 16.51 23.40 -1.00
CA PRO A 230 16.79 24.47 -0.05
C PRO A 230 18.06 24.21 0.76
N ASP A 231 18.78 25.28 1.15
CA ASP A 231 20.03 25.19 1.92
C ASP A 231 19.90 24.34 3.19
N ILE A 232 18.73 24.33 3.83
CA ILE A 232 18.46 23.54 5.04
C ILE A 232 18.53 22.02 4.80
N LEU A 233 18.39 21.55 3.56
CA LEU A 233 18.39 20.15 3.13
C LEU A 233 19.53 19.82 2.16
N GLU A 234 20.51 20.70 2.05
CA GLU A 234 21.58 20.61 1.05
C GLU A 234 22.62 19.52 1.37
N ASP A 235 22.72 19.08 2.62
CA ASP A 235 23.77 18.19 3.13
C ASP A 235 23.64 16.71 2.71
N GLY A 236 22.66 16.38 1.85
CA GLY A 236 22.47 15.04 1.32
C GLY A 236 23.17 14.76 -0.02
N ILE A 237 22.86 13.60 -0.60
CA ILE A 237 23.41 13.15 -1.88
C ILE A 237 22.48 13.59 -3.01
N HIS A 238 22.96 14.53 -3.83
CA HIS A 238 22.18 15.10 -4.94
C HIS A 238 22.40 14.27 -6.20
N LEU A 239 21.31 13.85 -6.83
CA LEU A 239 21.37 13.08 -8.07
C LEU A 239 21.63 14.02 -9.25
N LYS A 240 22.67 13.72 -10.04
CA LYS A 240 23.08 14.50 -11.22
C LYS A 240 23.31 13.56 -12.42
N PRO A 241 22.39 13.52 -13.40
CA PRO A 241 21.09 14.21 -13.41
C PRO A 241 20.12 13.64 -12.36
N SER A 242 19.06 14.40 -12.05
CA SER A 242 17.93 13.87 -11.28
C SER A 242 17.24 12.75 -12.08
N ILE A 243 16.60 11.82 -11.36
CA ILE A 243 15.85 10.74 -12.01
C ILE A 243 14.46 11.27 -12.36
N ASN A 244 14.12 11.32 -13.64
CA ASN A 244 12.84 11.81 -14.12
C ASN A 244 11.87 10.67 -14.45
N VAL A 245 10.96 10.36 -13.52
CA VAL A 245 9.94 9.31 -13.71
C VAL A 245 8.94 9.70 -14.82
N SER A 246 8.52 10.97 -14.85
CA SER A 246 7.60 11.48 -15.87
C SER A 246 8.16 11.34 -17.29
N GLU A 247 9.46 11.53 -17.48
CA GLU A 247 10.12 11.34 -18.77
C GLU A 247 10.13 9.86 -19.21
N ALA A 248 10.43 8.93 -18.31
CA ALA A 248 10.35 7.51 -18.61
C ALA A 248 8.92 7.10 -19.00
N ILE A 249 7.90 7.62 -18.31
CA ILE A 249 6.49 7.40 -18.65
C ILE A 249 6.17 7.97 -20.04
N ARG A 250 6.62 9.21 -20.35
CA ARG A 250 6.43 9.80 -21.68
C ARG A 250 7.03 8.94 -22.78
N GLY A 251 8.24 8.41 -22.57
CA GLY A 251 8.89 7.51 -23.51
C GLY A 251 8.06 6.25 -23.81
N ILE A 252 7.47 5.64 -22.78
CA ILE A 252 6.58 4.47 -22.93
C ILE A 252 5.34 4.83 -23.76
N ILE A 253 4.67 5.95 -23.45
CA ILE A 253 3.46 6.39 -24.18
C ILE A 253 3.76 6.63 -25.67
N GLN A 254 4.92 7.23 -25.97
CA GLN A 254 5.25 7.68 -27.33
C GLN A 254 5.78 6.56 -28.24
N SER A 255 6.41 5.52 -27.68
CA SER A 255 7.19 4.58 -28.50
C SER A 255 7.07 3.11 -28.11
N GLU A 256 6.20 2.75 -27.15
CA GLU A 256 6.12 1.38 -26.58
C GLU A 256 7.52 0.81 -26.24
N ASP A 257 8.43 1.68 -25.82
CA ASP A 257 9.84 1.33 -25.66
C ASP A 257 10.04 0.48 -24.39
N ARG A 258 10.50 -0.75 -24.63
CA ARG A 258 10.84 -1.73 -23.59
C ARG A 258 11.93 -1.22 -22.64
N ASP A 259 12.87 -0.42 -23.12
CA ASP A 259 13.95 0.10 -22.28
C ASP A 259 13.42 1.13 -21.28
N ASN A 260 12.52 2.02 -21.71
CA ASN A 260 11.84 2.94 -20.81
C ASN A 260 10.98 2.20 -19.76
N TYR A 261 10.38 1.08 -20.13
CA TYR A 261 9.67 0.22 -19.18
C TYR A 261 10.61 -0.40 -18.12
N LEU A 262 11.73 -0.97 -18.55
CA LEU A 262 12.73 -1.55 -17.63
C LEU A 262 13.37 -0.48 -16.74
N ARG A 263 13.57 0.72 -17.27
CA ARG A 263 14.03 1.89 -16.53
C ARG A 263 13.04 2.29 -15.45
N LEU A 264 11.75 2.35 -15.77
CA LEU A 264 10.69 2.66 -14.81
C LEU A 264 10.62 1.63 -13.67
N MET A 265 10.74 0.33 -14.00
CA MET A 265 10.86 -0.73 -12.99
C MET A 265 12.07 -0.52 -12.08
N SER A 266 13.23 -0.19 -12.67
CA SER A 266 14.46 0.07 -11.93
C SER A 266 14.34 1.28 -11.01
N TYR A 267 13.65 2.34 -11.46
CA TYR A 267 13.38 3.53 -10.65
C TYR A 267 12.50 3.23 -9.44
N SER A 268 11.48 2.37 -9.58
CA SER A 268 10.67 1.92 -8.45
C SER A 268 11.51 1.20 -7.38
N LEU A 269 12.34 0.23 -7.82
CA LEU A 269 13.22 -0.53 -6.93
C LEU A 269 14.26 0.36 -6.24
N LEU A 270 14.86 1.28 -6.99
CA LEU A 270 15.85 2.22 -6.46
C LEU A 270 15.21 3.17 -5.46
N LEU A 271 14.09 3.81 -5.80
CA LEU A 271 13.40 4.75 -4.92
C LEU A 271 13.03 4.12 -3.58
N ARG A 272 12.58 2.87 -3.58
CA ARG A 272 12.34 2.10 -2.34
C ARG A 272 13.58 2.00 -1.46
N LYS A 273 14.76 1.79 -2.05
CA LYS A 273 16.01 1.75 -1.29
C LYS A 273 16.44 3.12 -0.79
N LEU A 274 16.19 4.18 -1.59
CA LEU A 274 16.47 5.56 -1.18
C LEU A 274 15.64 5.95 0.07
N THR A 275 14.36 5.58 0.11
CA THR A 275 13.46 5.91 1.23
C THR A 275 13.73 5.09 2.50
N TRP A 276 14.49 4.01 2.41
CA TRP A 276 14.91 3.19 3.56
C TRP A 276 16.25 3.62 4.15
N MET A 277 17.02 4.44 3.43
CA MET A 277 18.23 5.02 3.99
C MET A 277 17.90 6.02 5.09
N ASP A 278 18.91 6.36 5.89
CA ASP A 278 18.74 7.39 6.89
C ASP A 278 18.54 8.77 6.24
N GLY A 279 17.97 9.70 7.01
CA GLY A 279 17.66 11.04 6.51
C GLY A 279 16.39 11.11 5.65
N ILE A 280 16.39 12.09 4.74
CA ILE A 280 15.24 12.52 3.95
C ILE A 280 15.48 12.20 2.47
N THR A 281 14.48 11.63 1.81
CA THR A 281 14.43 11.53 0.34
C THR A 281 13.67 12.72 -0.23
N LEU A 282 14.23 13.39 -1.25
CA LEU A 282 13.61 14.55 -1.88
C LEU A 282 13.07 14.20 -3.28
N LEU A 283 11.80 14.50 -3.48
CA LEU A 283 11.07 14.38 -4.73
C LEU A 283 10.62 15.75 -5.23
N ASP A 284 10.15 15.83 -6.47
CA ASP A 284 9.37 16.98 -6.95
C ASP A 284 7.91 16.63 -7.31
N THR A 285 7.12 17.66 -7.61
CA THR A 285 5.70 17.56 -8.02
C THR A 285 5.47 16.96 -9.42
N GLU A 286 6.51 16.62 -10.17
CA GLU A 286 6.45 15.84 -11.42
C GLU A 286 7.04 14.42 -11.25
N GLY A 287 7.29 14.00 -10.01
CA GLY A 287 7.86 12.69 -9.74
C GLY A 287 9.34 12.57 -10.10
N GLY A 288 10.08 13.68 -10.10
CA GLY A 288 11.53 13.66 -10.09
C GLY A 288 12.06 13.15 -8.76
N ILE A 289 13.13 12.35 -8.78
CA ILE A 289 13.92 12.00 -7.59
C ILE A 289 15.16 12.88 -7.62
N LEU A 290 15.30 13.75 -6.62
CA LEU A 290 16.26 14.85 -6.61
C LEU A 290 17.49 14.54 -5.77
N ALA A 291 17.26 14.06 -4.56
CA ALA A 291 18.31 13.75 -3.60
C ALA A 291 17.82 12.74 -2.56
N TYR A 292 18.76 12.18 -1.82
CA TYR A 292 18.49 11.28 -0.72
C TYR A 292 19.53 11.45 0.38
N ASN A 293 19.26 10.89 1.56
CA ASN A 293 20.15 11.01 2.72
C ASN A 293 20.41 12.48 3.11
N CYS A 294 19.40 13.35 2.91
CA CYS A 294 19.43 14.73 3.36
C CYS A 294 19.09 14.81 4.85
N PHE A 295 19.72 15.72 5.58
CA PHE A 295 19.44 16.02 6.96
C PHE A 295 19.08 17.50 7.12
N ILE A 296 18.45 17.81 8.25
CA ILE A 296 18.16 19.19 8.59
C ILE A 296 19.40 19.76 9.26
N LYS A 297 20.01 20.79 8.63
CA LYS A 297 21.17 21.49 9.21
C LYS A 297 20.88 21.91 10.65
N THR A 298 21.74 21.53 11.60
CA THR A 298 21.54 21.78 13.04
C THR A 298 21.42 23.27 13.36
N SER A 299 22.03 24.15 12.57
CA SER A 299 21.92 25.61 12.69
C SER A 299 20.50 26.15 12.45
N ALA A 300 19.63 25.37 11.81
CA ALA A 300 18.24 25.74 11.57
C ALA A 300 17.30 25.33 12.73
N LEU A 301 17.75 24.47 13.65
CA LEU A 301 16.96 24.02 14.80
C LEU A 301 17.04 25.04 15.94
N ARG A 302 15.91 25.58 16.40
CA ARG A 302 15.90 26.49 17.56
C ARG A 302 15.86 25.66 18.86
N PRO A 303 16.56 26.08 19.94
CA PRO A 303 16.53 25.36 21.23
C PRO A 303 15.14 25.23 21.86
N GLN A 304 14.18 26.07 21.46
CA GLN A 304 12.80 26.08 21.96
C GLN A 304 11.88 25.10 21.20
N ASP A 305 12.35 24.49 20.10
CA ASP A 305 11.63 23.45 19.36
C ASP A 305 11.81 22.09 20.06
N ALA A 306 11.40 21.99 21.32
CA ALA A 306 11.37 20.76 22.09
C ALA A 306 10.28 19.81 21.56
N ILE A 307 10.46 19.37 20.31
CA ILE A 307 9.57 18.43 19.65
C ILE A 307 9.82 17.06 20.28
N ILE A 308 8.79 16.52 20.94
CA ILE A 308 8.80 15.18 21.51
C ILE A 308 8.70 14.16 20.37
N GLY A 309 9.60 13.19 20.35
CA GLY A 309 9.62 12.11 19.36
C GLY A 309 11.03 11.78 18.87
N GLY A 310 11.15 10.69 18.09
CA GLY A 310 12.42 10.28 17.48
C GLY A 310 12.95 11.28 16.44
N ALA A 311 14.21 11.13 16.02
CA ALA A 311 14.88 12.07 15.10
C ALA A 311 14.08 12.35 13.81
N ARG A 312 13.48 11.32 13.19
CA ARG A 312 12.63 11.46 11.99
C ARG A 312 11.33 12.24 12.27
N ARG A 313 10.68 12.03 13.43
CA ARG A 313 9.47 12.80 13.80
C ARG A 313 9.81 14.28 13.99
N ARG A 314 10.91 14.58 14.67
CA ARG A 314 11.39 15.95 14.83
C ARG A 314 11.70 16.61 13.49
N ALA A 315 12.34 15.87 12.59
CA ALA A 315 12.62 16.36 11.24
C ALA A 315 11.34 16.62 10.43
N PHE A 316 10.36 15.72 10.50
CA PHE A 316 9.05 15.92 9.88
C PHE A 316 8.36 17.20 10.38
N GLU A 317 8.20 17.35 11.70
CA GLU A 317 7.61 18.54 12.32
C GLU A 317 8.38 19.82 11.94
N HIS A 318 9.71 19.75 11.91
CA HIS A 318 10.53 20.90 11.51
C HIS A 318 10.31 21.27 10.04
N MET A 319 10.25 20.29 9.12
CA MET A 319 9.96 20.55 7.71
C MET A 319 8.57 21.16 7.50
N GLN A 320 7.59 20.76 8.32
CA GLN A 320 6.24 21.33 8.26
C GLN A 320 6.19 22.79 8.74
N ASN A 321 6.93 23.12 9.80
CA ASN A 321 6.78 24.41 10.50
C ASN A 321 7.83 25.45 10.10
N ASN A 322 9.03 25.01 9.68
CA ASN A 322 10.19 25.87 9.44
C ASN A 322 10.65 25.90 7.97
N VAL A 323 9.92 25.22 7.08
CA VAL A 323 10.10 25.34 5.62
C VAL A 323 8.79 25.77 4.91
N PRO A 324 8.06 26.83 5.35
CA PRO A 324 6.80 27.19 4.73
C PRO A 324 7.01 27.71 3.30
N GLY A 325 6.32 27.12 2.32
CA GLY A 325 6.27 27.59 0.93
C GLY A 325 7.31 27.01 -0.04
N LEU A 326 8.31 26.26 0.46
CA LEU A 326 9.29 25.56 -0.40
C LEU A 326 8.91 24.08 -0.62
N LEU A 327 8.30 23.43 0.38
CA LEU A 327 7.79 22.07 0.23
C LEU A 327 6.33 22.10 -0.22
N ALA A 328 6.02 21.37 -1.29
CA ALA A 328 4.66 21.04 -1.69
C ALA A 328 4.02 20.04 -0.70
N GLY A 329 4.83 19.18 -0.08
CA GLY A 329 4.37 18.29 0.98
C GLY A 329 5.46 17.41 1.57
N CYS A 330 5.08 16.66 2.59
CA CYS A 330 5.96 15.75 3.30
C CYS A 330 5.21 14.51 3.80
N LEU A 331 5.82 13.34 3.58
CA LEU A 331 5.39 12.04 4.10
C LEU A 331 6.34 11.58 5.20
N TYR A 332 5.79 11.19 6.34
CA TYR A 332 6.50 10.54 7.43
C TYR A 332 5.93 9.15 7.68
N LYS A 333 6.81 8.19 7.86
CA LYS A 333 6.50 6.85 8.37
C LYS A 333 7.45 6.52 9.52
N SER A 334 6.90 6.09 10.65
CA SER A 334 7.67 5.54 11.77
C SER A 334 8.08 4.07 11.53
N GLN A 335 8.94 3.55 12.39
CA GLN A 335 9.30 2.12 12.37
C GLN A 335 8.14 1.21 12.81
N ASP A 336 7.27 1.67 13.71
CA ASP A 336 6.09 0.94 14.19
C ASP A 336 4.90 0.97 13.22
N GLY A 337 5.02 1.69 12.09
CA GLY A 337 4.05 1.67 11.00
C GLY A 337 3.04 2.81 10.98
N HIS A 338 3.09 3.73 11.96
CA HIS A 338 2.36 5.00 11.87
C HIS A 338 2.84 5.81 10.67
N ILE A 339 1.90 6.24 9.83
CA ILE A 339 2.15 7.08 8.66
C ILE A 339 1.38 8.40 8.75
N GLU A 340 1.99 9.50 8.35
CA GLU A 340 1.38 10.82 8.29
C GLU A 340 1.82 11.55 7.01
N PHE A 341 0.92 12.30 6.40
CA PHE A 341 1.21 13.17 5.27
C PHE A 341 0.66 14.56 5.53
N LYS A 342 1.45 15.58 5.22
CA LYS A 342 1.00 16.98 5.20
C LYS A 342 1.51 17.64 3.92
N GLY A 343 0.59 18.19 3.15
CA GLY A 343 0.91 18.94 1.94
C GLY A 343 0.12 20.24 1.87
N GLU A 344 0.48 21.10 0.92
CA GLU A 344 -0.40 22.18 0.48
C GLU A 344 -1.73 21.53 0.07
N LYS A 345 -2.84 21.92 0.72
CA LYS A 345 -4.15 21.35 0.42
C LYS A 345 -4.42 21.50 -1.08
N SER A 346 -4.35 20.40 -1.81
CA SER A 346 -4.82 20.35 -3.18
C SER A 346 -6.34 20.56 -3.10
N GLY A 347 -6.84 21.67 -3.62
CA GLY A 347 -8.23 22.11 -3.50
C GLY A 347 -9.24 21.24 -4.25
N VAL A 348 -9.25 19.93 -4.02
CA VAL A 348 -10.24 19.02 -4.59
C VAL A 348 -10.87 18.25 -3.44
N ALA A 349 -12.04 18.72 -3.01
CA ALA A 349 -12.97 17.91 -2.25
C ALA A 349 -13.36 16.72 -3.12
N VAL A 350 -13.06 15.50 -2.66
CA VAL A 350 -13.55 14.27 -3.29
C VAL A 350 -14.81 13.86 -2.54
N SER A 351 -15.94 13.98 -3.24
CA SER A 351 -17.26 13.44 -2.88
C SER A 351 -17.29 11.93 -2.89
#